data_AF-A0A0K2RJE4-F1
#
_entry.id   AF-A0A0K2RJE4-F1
#
_cell.length_a   1.000
_cell.length_b   1.000
_cell.length_c   1.000
_cell.angle_alpha   90.00
_cell.angle_beta   90.00
_cell.angle_gamma   90.00
#
_symmetry.space_group_name_H-M   'P 1'
#
loop_
_entity.id
_entity.type
_entity.pdbx_description
1 polymer ?
#
loop_
_entity_poly.entity_id
_entity_poly.type
_entity_poly.pdbx_seq_one_letter_code
_entity_poly.pdbx_strand_id
1 'polypeptide(L)' 'MDEEAEPGLYSLAVPVRDFKREVVAALQVVGPKTRLAARRELCASALVSWGKWLESTMGQGLPQALA' A
#
# COMPACT_ATOMS: atom_id res chain seq x y z
N MET A 1 -3.24 7.08 11.64
CA MET A 1 -2.15 7.95 12.10
C MET A 1 -1.79 8.87 10.95
N ASP A 2 -1.90 10.19 11.15
CA ASP A 2 -1.20 11.17 10.31
C ASP A 2 0.21 11.32 10.91
N GLU A 3 1.06 10.33 10.70
CA GLU A 3 2.46 10.36 11.15
C GLU A 3 3.34 10.80 9.98
N GLU A 4 3.59 12.11 9.93
CA GLU A 4 4.62 12.69 9.07
C GLU A 4 5.98 12.15 9.53
N ALA A 5 6.60 11.26 8.75
CA ALA A 5 7.94 10.74 9.06
C ALA A 5 9.00 11.87 9.09
N GLU A 6 8.76 12.93 8.31
CA GLU A 6 9.50 14.19 8.30
C GLU A 6 8.52 15.35 8.15
N PRO A 7 8.79 16.54 8.75
CA PRO A 7 7.90 17.70 8.64
C PRO A 7 7.59 18.06 7.18
N GLY A 8 6.31 18.13 6.84
CA GLY A 8 5.87 18.45 5.47
C GLY A 8 5.87 17.27 4.50
N LEU A 9 6.25 16.07 4.95
CA LEU A 9 6.06 14.82 4.22
C LEU A 9 4.67 14.24 4.56
N TYR A 10 3.93 13.82 3.55
CA TYR A 10 2.63 13.18 3.70
C TYR A 10 2.68 11.78 3.10
N SER A 11 2.15 10.81 3.84
CA SER A 11 2.12 9.41 3.45
C SER A 11 0.73 8.84 3.62
N LEU A 12 0.30 8.06 2.63
CA LEU A 12 -0.88 7.21 2.71
C LEU A 12 -0.44 5.78 2.43
N ALA A 13 -0.92 4.83 3.23
CA ALA A 13 -0.59 3.43 3.07
C ALA A 13 -1.82 2.53 3.20
N VAL A 14 -1.81 1.41 2.48
CA VAL A 14 -2.74 0.30 2.64
C VAL A 14 -1.96 -0.99 2.95
N PRO A 15 -2.47 -1.85 3.84
CA PRO A 15 -1.89 -3.17 4.05
C PRO A 15 -2.07 -4.04 2.79
N VAL A 16 -1.10 -4.89 2.52
CA VAL A 16 -1.14 -5.92 1.47
C VAL A 16 -1.13 -7.28 2.16
N ARG A 17 -2.11 -8.13 1.83
CA ARG A 17 -2.27 -9.46 2.40
C ARG A 17 -1.96 -10.58 1.43
N ASP A 18 -1.46 -11.68 1.97
CA ASP A 18 -1.26 -12.92 1.21
C ASP A 18 -2.53 -13.78 1.15
N PHE A 19 -2.41 -14.99 0.59
CA PHE A 19 -3.51 -15.94 0.48
C PHE A 19 -4.03 -16.47 1.83
N LYS A 20 -3.21 -16.39 2.89
CA LYS A 20 -3.62 -16.70 4.27
C LYS A 20 -4.32 -15.53 4.95
N ARG A 21 -4.46 -14.39 4.24
CA ARG A 21 -4.96 -13.11 4.75
C ARG A 21 -4.05 -12.46 5.79
N GLU A 22 -2.79 -12.90 5.88
CA GLU A 22 -1.79 -12.30 6.75
C GLU A 22 -1.26 -11.02 6.10
N VAL A 23 -1.06 -9.95 6.87
CA VAL A 23 -0.43 -8.73 6.35
C VAL A 23 1.05 -9.00 6.16
N VAL A 24 1.51 -9.03 4.92
CA VAL A 24 2.90 -9.35 4.56
C VAL A 24 3.69 -8.13 4.10
N ALA A 25 3.00 -7.04 3.73
CA ALA A 25 3.61 -5.79 3.33
C ALA A 25 2.64 -4.60 3.49
N ALA A 26 3.13 -3.39 3.19
CA ALA A 26 2.32 -2.20 3.02
C ALA A 26 2.65 -1.52 1.68
N LEU A 27 1.62 -1.12 0.94
CA LEU A 27 1.76 -0.29 -0.26
C LEU A 27 1.51 1.16 0.13
N GLN A 28 2.44 2.06 -0.23
CA GLN A 28 2.37 3.47 0.18
C GLN A 28 2.65 4.44 -0.98
N VAL A 29 2.04 5.62 -0.88
CA VAL A 29 2.37 6.80 -1.68
C VAL A 29 2.83 7.89 -0.72
N VAL A 30 3.98 8.47 -1.02
CA VAL A 30 4.66 9.47 -0.19
C VAL A 30 5.03 10.68 -1.02
N GLY A 31 4.99 11.87 -0.41
CA GLY A 31 5.41 13.11 -1.06
C GLY A 31 5.02 14.37 -0.28
N PRO A 32 5.24 15.57 -0.84
CA PRO A 32 4.99 16.81 -0.12
C PRO A 32 3.53 17.00 0.28
N LYS A 33 3.28 17.37 1.54
CA LYS A 33 1.95 17.61 2.11
C LYS A 33 1.14 18.61 1.31
N THR A 34 1.79 19.68 0.83
CA THR A 34 1.16 20.74 0.01
C THR A 34 0.55 20.21 -1.29
N ARG A 35 1.03 19.07 -1.81
CA ARG A 35 0.51 18.47 -3.05
C ARG A 35 -0.37 17.25 -2.79
N LEU A 36 0.02 16.39 -1.86
CA LEU A 36 -0.69 15.12 -1.63
C LEU A 36 -1.94 15.28 -0.76
N ALA A 37 -1.96 16.20 0.21
CA ALA A 37 -3.13 16.38 1.07
C ALA A 37 -4.37 16.79 0.28
N ALA A 38 -4.22 17.65 -0.73
CA ALA A 38 -5.30 18.08 -1.62
C ALA A 38 -5.81 16.95 -2.55
N ARG A 39 -5.10 15.82 -2.65
CA ARG A 39 -5.43 14.68 -3.51
C ARG A 39 -5.66 13.41 -2.69
N ARG A 40 -5.89 13.54 -1.39
CA ARG A 40 -5.93 12.42 -0.44
C ARG A 40 -6.90 11.33 -0.91
N GLU A 41 -8.12 11.70 -1.29
CA GLU A 41 -9.16 10.75 -1.69
C GLU A 41 -8.79 10.01 -2.99
N LEU A 42 -8.23 10.73 -3.96
CA LEU A 42 -7.74 10.14 -5.22
C LEU A 42 -6.61 9.14 -4.94
N CYS A 43 -5.63 9.54 -4.13
CA CYS A 43 -4.51 8.68 -3.74
C CYS A 43 -4.97 7.47 -2.93
N ALA A 44 -5.92 7.64 -2.01
CA ALA A 44 -6.49 6.55 -1.22
C ALA A 44 -7.24 5.54 -2.13
N SER A 45 -8.05 6.04 -3.07
CA SER A 45 -8.75 5.18 -4.03
C SER A 45 -7.78 4.38 -4.91
N ALA A 46 -6.73 5.05 -5.41
CA ALA A 46 -5.68 4.41 -6.19
C ALA A 46 -4.93 3.36 -5.36
N LEU A 47 -4.52 3.68 -4.12
CA LEU A 47 -3.84 2.75 -3.22
C LEU A 47 -4.67 1.50 -2.94
N VAL A 48 -5.97 1.65 -2.68
CA VAL A 48 -6.86 0.50 -2.49
C VAL A 48 -6.97 -0.34 -3.76
N SER A 49 -7.12 0.28 -4.93
CA SER A 49 -7.21 -0.45 -6.21
C SER A 49 -5.93 -1.21 -6.53
N TRP A 50 -4.77 -0.57 -6.38
CA TRP A 50 -3.48 -1.18 -6.63
C TRP A 50 -3.12 -2.21 -5.56
N GLY A 51 -3.51 -2.00 -4.30
CA GLY A 51 -3.37 -2.98 -3.23
C GLY A 51 -4.13 -4.26 -3.55
N LYS A 52 -5.40 -4.17 -3.95
CA LYS A 52 -6.20 -5.33 -4.35
C LYS A 52 -5.64 -6.06 -5.57
N TRP A 53 -5.15 -5.30 -6.55
CA TRP A 53 -4.47 -5.90 -7.71
C TRP A 53 -3.20 -6.64 -7.28
N LEU A 54 -2.39 -6.05 -6.39
CA LEU A 54 -1.19 -6.69 -5.88
C LEU A 54 -1.53 -7.97 -5.09
N GLU A 55 -2.51 -7.91 -4.20
CA GLU A 55 -3.03 -9.08 -3.47
C GLU A 55 -3.54 -10.17 -4.45
N SER A 56 -4.13 -9.83 -5.60
CA SER A 56 -4.60 -10.83 -6.58
C SER A 56 -3.48 -11.51 -7.36
N THR A 57 -2.32 -10.86 -7.49
CA THR A 57 -1.10 -11.49 -8.03
C THR A 57 -0.44 -12.42 -7.02
N MET A 58 -0.67 -12.20 -5.73
CA MET A 58 -0.14 -13.03 -4.64
C MET A 58 -0.96 -14.32 -4.54
N GLY A 59 -0.29 -15.46 -4.77
CA GLY A 59 -0.95 -16.78 -4.86
C GLY A 59 -0.97 -17.38 -6.26
N GLN A 60 -0.52 -16.65 -7.29
CA GLN A 60 -0.28 -17.21 -8.64
C GLN A 60 1.20 -17.57 -8.89
N GLY A 61 2.09 -17.48 -7.88
CA GLY A 61 3.54 -17.67 -8.03
C GLY A 61 4.12 -18.81 -7.18
N LEU A 62 4.57 -19.85 -7.90
CA LEU A 62 5.27 -21.11 -7.58
C LEU A 62 4.83 -21.93 -6.33
N PRO A 63 4.56 -23.25 -6.48
CA PRO A 63 4.63 -24.17 -5.36
C PRO A 63 5.94 -23.93 -4.59
N GLN A 64 5.85 -23.94 -3.27
CA GLN A 64 7.02 -24.03 -2.40
C GLN A 64 7.61 -25.45 -2.55
N ALA A 65 8.14 -25.75 -3.73
CA ALA A 65 8.91 -26.94 -3.99
C ALA A 65 10.34 -26.63 -3.51
N LEU A 66 10.71 -27.27 -2.40
CA LEU A 66 12.07 -27.48 -1.90
C LEU A 66 12.74 -26.24 -1.28
N ALA A 67 12.46 -26.03 0.01
CA ALA A 67 13.43 -25.49 0.97
C ALA A 67 13.63 -26.53 2.07
#